data_AF-A0A1X2DUZ2-F1
#
_entry.id   AF-A0A1X2DUZ2-F1
#
_cell.length_a   1.000
_cell.length_b   1.000
_cell.length_c   1.000
_cell.angle_alpha   90.00
_cell.angle_beta   90.00
_cell.angle_gamma   90.00
#
_symmetry.space_group_name_H-M   'P 1'
#
loop_
_entity.id
_entity.type
_entity.pdbx_description
1 polymer ?
#
loop_
_entity_poly.entity_id
_entity_poly.type
_entity_poly.pdbx_seq_one_letter_code
_entity_poly.pdbx_strand_id
1 'polypeptide(L)'
;MPERPAGLHGSGYAPGVSLLITVPVFGQHEYTHALVADLEREGADYLIVDNRGDYPKIGNERVATPGTNLGWAGGSELGFRTAFAEGYSHAMTLNNDTRLSRGFVAALLDPRLPADVGMVGPLFNIGFPYAVVEGIPDAASYVPRPQYRVVPAIEGTALVMSRECWDAVGGMDLDTFGRYGWGLDLDLALRARKAGFGVYTTEMAYVNHFGRRTAKVHFGGLKYHWGSSRAMILGLRKTHGWFAAMGILREMGAAHHRKWYKSYPLVQRDAAASRQP
;
A
#
# COMPACT_ATOMS: atom_id res chain seq x y z
N MET A 1 4.33 43.85 13.81
CA MET A 1 3.27 42.85 13.60
C MET A 1 2.41 43.33 12.45
N PRO A 2 2.51 42.78 11.22
CA PRO A 2 1.53 43.03 10.19
C PRO A 2 0.49 41.90 10.13
N GLU A 3 -0.77 42.31 10.00
CA GLU A 3 -1.96 41.48 9.94
C GLU A 3 -2.00 40.58 8.69
N ARG A 4 -2.55 39.36 8.83
CA ARG A 4 -2.84 38.46 7.71
C ARG A 4 -4.19 38.85 7.08
N PRO A 5 -4.35 38.81 5.74
CA PRO A 5 -5.64 39.02 5.13
C PRO A 5 -6.55 37.80 5.29
N ALA A 6 -7.84 38.07 5.50
CA ALA A 6 -8.91 37.11 5.67
C ALA A 6 -9.09 36.22 4.43
N GLY A 7 -9.04 34.90 4.65
CA GLY A 7 -9.30 33.90 3.62
C GLY A 7 -10.80 33.80 3.31
N LEU A 8 -11.11 33.83 2.01
CA LEU A 8 -12.42 33.55 1.44
C LEU A 8 -12.90 32.15 1.84
N HIS A 9 -14.08 32.09 2.45
CA HIS A 9 -14.82 30.87 2.71
C HIS A 9 -15.28 30.25 1.37
N GLY A 10 -14.52 29.28 0.86
CA GLY A 10 -15.03 28.32 -0.12
C GLY A 10 -15.91 27.29 0.57
N SER A 11 -17.12 27.07 0.06
CA SER A 11 -18.08 26.11 0.60
C SER A 11 -17.47 24.70 0.70
N GLY A 12 -17.25 24.24 1.92
CA GLY A 12 -16.69 22.94 2.22
C GLY A 12 -17.68 21.81 1.91
N TYR A 13 -17.54 21.21 0.74
CA TYR A 13 -17.75 19.77 0.64
C TYR A 13 -16.45 19.11 1.11
N ALA A 14 -16.52 18.33 2.18
CA ALA A 14 -15.42 17.41 2.48
C ALA A 14 -15.20 16.55 1.22
N PRO A 15 -13.98 16.46 0.67
CA PRO A 15 -13.73 15.61 -0.48
C PRO A 15 -14.23 14.20 -0.15
N GLY A 16 -15.07 13.62 -1.01
CA GLY A 16 -15.51 12.24 -0.86
C GLY A 16 -14.30 11.30 -0.80
N VAL A 17 -14.39 10.23 -0.01
CA VAL A 17 -13.33 9.22 0.06
C VAL A 17 -13.24 8.53 -1.29
N SER A 18 -12.07 8.62 -1.92
CA SER A 18 -11.73 8.11 -3.25
C SER A 18 -10.32 7.50 -3.26
N LEU A 19 -10.12 6.48 -4.08
CA LEU A 19 -8.86 5.73 -4.17
C LEU A 19 -8.49 5.45 -5.63
N LEU A 20 -7.26 5.80 -6.02
CA LEU A 20 -6.66 5.31 -7.27
C LEU A 20 -5.68 4.16 -6.98
N ILE A 21 -5.91 3.00 -7.60
CA ILE A 21 -5.04 1.82 -7.47
C ILE A 21 -4.07 1.77 -8.65
N THR A 22 -2.78 1.89 -8.38
CA THR A 22 -1.74 1.78 -9.40
C THR A 22 -1.16 0.37 -9.44
N VAL A 23 -1.05 -0.19 -10.64
CA VAL A 23 -0.49 -1.52 -10.90
C VAL A 23 0.74 -1.39 -11.80
N PRO A 24 1.97 -1.38 -11.24
CA PRO A 24 3.19 -1.45 -12.02
C PRO A 24 3.34 -2.82 -12.68
N VAL A 25 3.46 -2.84 -14.01
CA VAL A 25 3.51 -4.06 -14.83
C VAL A 25 4.82 -4.15 -15.60
N PHE A 26 5.40 -5.34 -15.67
CA PHE A 26 6.52 -5.67 -16.55
C PHE A 26 6.31 -7.10 -17.08
N GLY A 27 5.63 -7.23 -18.22
CA GLY A 27 5.20 -8.52 -18.77
C GLY A 27 4.11 -9.20 -17.92
N GLN A 28 4.03 -10.54 -17.97
CA GLN A 28 3.10 -11.34 -17.14
C GLN A 28 1.63 -10.88 -17.26
N HIS A 29 1.21 -10.62 -18.50
CA HIS A 29 -0.09 -10.01 -18.80
C HIS A 29 -1.26 -10.83 -18.28
N GLU A 30 -1.18 -12.17 -18.29
CA GLU A 30 -2.23 -13.05 -17.76
C GLU A 30 -2.58 -12.75 -16.30
N TYR A 31 -1.58 -12.47 -15.46
CA TYR A 31 -1.82 -12.07 -14.07
C TYR A 31 -2.48 -10.70 -13.99
N THR A 32 -2.01 -9.77 -14.82
CA THR A 32 -2.58 -8.42 -14.89
C THR A 32 -4.04 -8.46 -15.34
N HIS A 33 -4.38 -9.26 -16.35
CA HIS A 33 -5.75 -9.44 -16.84
C HIS A 33 -6.65 -10.11 -15.79
N ALA A 34 -6.12 -11.11 -15.07
CA ALA A 34 -6.83 -11.72 -13.95
C ALA A 34 -7.09 -10.73 -12.81
N LEU A 35 -6.14 -9.84 -12.52
CA LEU A 35 -6.29 -8.77 -11.54
C LEU A 35 -7.28 -7.69 -12.03
N VAL A 36 -7.26 -7.32 -13.31
CA VAL A 36 -8.23 -6.36 -13.88
C VAL A 36 -9.65 -6.86 -13.65
N ALA A 37 -9.92 -8.16 -13.82
CA ALA A 37 -11.24 -8.72 -13.51
C ALA A 37 -11.65 -8.57 -12.02
N ASP A 38 -10.68 -8.59 -11.10
CA ASP A 38 -10.94 -8.30 -9.68
C ASP A 38 -11.19 -6.80 -9.46
N LEU A 39 -10.38 -5.92 -10.06
CA LEU A 39 -10.52 -4.47 -9.93
C LEU A 39 -11.87 -3.97 -10.48
N GLU A 40 -12.29 -4.47 -11.63
CA GLU A 40 -13.60 -4.19 -12.24
C GLU A 40 -14.74 -4.67 -11.35
N ARG A 41 -14.63 -5.86 -10.75
CA ARG A 41 -15.64 -6.35 -9.79
C ARG A 41 -15.77 -5.43 -8.58
N GLU A 42 -14.66 -4.89 -8.09
CA GLU A 42 -14.64 -3.98 -6.95
C GLU A 42 -15.06 -2.55 -7.32
N GLY A 43 -15.29 -2.26 -8.61
CA GLY A 43 -15.59 -0.91 -9.09
C GLY A 43 -14.45 0.07 -8.81
N ALA A 44 -13.20 -0.41 -8.85
CA ALA A 44 -12.03 0.40 -8.51
C ALA A 44 -11.66 1.35 -9.65
N ASP A 45 -11.21 2.56 -9.31
CA ASP A 45 -10.41 3.38 -10.21
C ASP A 45 -8.97 2.85 -10.19
N TYR A 46 -8.41 2.52 -11.36
CA TYR A 46 -7.05 1.98 -11.44
C TYR A 46 -6.25 2.51 -12.62
N LEU A 47 -4.93 2.46 -12.47
CA LEU A 47 -3.93 2.85 -13.46
C LEU A 47 -2.91 1.72 -13.63
N ILE A 48 -2.81 1.18 -14.84
CA ILE A 48 -1.72 0.28 -15.20
C ILE A 48 -0.50 1.12 -15.59
N VAL A 49 0.65 0.89 -14.96
CA VAL A 49 1.93 1.47 -15.36
C VAL A 49 2.72 0.42 -16.12
N ASP A 50 2.72 0.51 -17.44
CA ASP A 50 3.39 -0.43 -18.33
C ASP A 50 4.88 -0.08 -18.48
N ASN A 51 5.72 -0.68 -17.64
CA ASN A 51 7.16 -0.46 -17.64
C ASN A 51 7.89 -1.08 -18.84
N ARG A 52 7.26 -2.03 -19.55
CA ARG A 52 7.89 -2.72 -20.68
C ARG A 52 7.41 -2.16 -22.03
N GLY A 53 6.26 -1.51 -22.05
CA GLY A 53 5.67 -0.93 -23.26
C GLY A 53 4.99 -1.98 -24.14
N ASP A 54 4.66 -3.15 -23.58
CA ASP A 54 4.07 -4.28 -24.30
C ASP A 54 2.73 -4.74 -23.73
N TYR A 55 2.11 -3.98 -22.81
CA TYR A 55 0.86 -4.39 -22.17
C TYR A 55 -0.33 -4.43 -23.16
N PRO A 56 -0.92 -5.60 -23.42
CA PRO A 56 -2.07 -5.72 -24.30
C PRO A 56 -3.35 -5.44 -23.50
N LYS A 57 -3.96 -4.27 -23.70
CA LYS A 57 -5.27 -3.94 -23.13
C LYS A 57 -6.34 -4.96 -23.54
N ILE A 58 -7.23 -5.31 -22.62
CA ILE A 58 -8.39 -6.18 -22.86
C ILE A 58 -9.73 -5.44 -22.72
N GLY A 59 -9.70 -4.14 -22.43
CA GLY A 59 -10.89 -3.29 -22.36
C GLY A 59 -10.54 -1.81 -22.31
N ASN A 60 -11.14 -1.10 -21.35
CA ASN A 60 -11.01 0.34 -21.20
C ASN A 60 -9.93 0.74 -20.18
N GLU A 61 -8.98 -0.16 -19.89
CA GLU A 61 -7.98 0.08 -18.84
C GLU A 61 -7.23 1.38 -19.10
N ARG A 62 -7.04 2.16 -18.04
CA ARG A 62 -6.17 3.33 -18.09
C ARG A 62 -4.72 2.85 -18.00
N VAL A 63 -3.90 3.22 -18.99
CA VAL A 63 -2.50 2.79 -19.08
C VAL A 63 -1.59 4.00 -19.22
N ALA A 64 -0.56 4.07 -18.38
CA ALA A 64 0.58 4.96 -18.56
C ALA A 64 1.79 4.13 -19.03
N THR A 65 2.42 4.56 -20.12
CA THR A 65 3.60 3.91 -20.69
C THR A 65 4.78 4.88 -20.64
N PRO A 66 5.63 4.83 -19.59
CA PRO A 66 6.70 5.80 -19.38
C PRO A 66 7.81 5.77 -20.45
N GLY A 67 7.83 4.77 -21.34
CA GLY A 67 8.86 4.58 -22.37
C GLY A 67 10.19 4.05 -21.82
N THR A 68 10.31 3.89 -20.51
CA THR A 68 11.44 3.27 -19.82
C THR A 68 10.93 2.45 -18.63
N ASN A 69 11.74 1.50 -18.17
CA ASN A 69 11.40 0.68 -17.02
C ASN A 69 11.69 1.46 -15.72
N LEU A 70 10.63 1.97 -15.08
CA LEU A 70 10.70 2.63 -13.77
C LEU A 70 10.83 1.63 -12.61
N GLY A 71 10.73 0.33 -12.91
CA GLY A 71 10.60 -0.72 -11.93
C GLY A 71 9.30 -0.61 -11.13
N TRP A 72 9.20 -1.40 -10.07
CA TRP A 72 8.09 -1.32 -9.13
C TRP A 72 8.08 0.04 -8.42
N ALA A 73 9.20 0.43 -7.80
CA ALA A 73 9.29 1.64 -6.98
C ALA A 73 8.93 2.92 -7.75
N GLY A 74 9.51 3.12 -8.94
CA GLY A 74 9.22 4.29 -9.75
C GLY A 74 7.81 4.26 -10.37
N GLY A 75 7.30 3.07 -10.72
CA GLY A 75 5.92 2.93 -11.17
C GLY A 75 4.90 3.24 -10.07
N SER A 76 5.17 2.79 -8.84
CA SER A 76 4.35 3.12 -7.67
C SER A 76 4.40 4.61 -7.35
N GLU A 77 5.58 5.24 -7.30
CA GLU A 77 5.73 6.69 -7.10
C GLU A 77 4.93 7.50 -8.15
N LEU A 78 5.03 7.12 -9.43
CA LEU A 78 4.24 7.73 -10.51
C LEU A 78 2.74 7.61 -10.24
N GLY A 79 2.29 6.44 -9.77
CA GLY A 79 0.92 6.18 -9.37
C GLY A 79 0.41 7.09 -8.25
N PHE A 80 1.14 7.15 -7.14
CA PHE A 80 0.81 8.03 -6.00
C PHE A 80 0.75 9.50 -6.43
N ARG A 81 1.74 9.99 -7.20
CA ARG A 81 1.74 11.36 -7.71
C ARG A 81 0.56 11.65 -8.62
N THR A 82 0.21 10.70 -9.50
CA THR A 82 -0.93 10.84 -10.41
C THR A 82 -2.24 10.91 -9.63
N ALA A 83 -2.47 9.98 -8.71
CA ALA A 83 -3.64 9.95 -7.84
C ALA A 83 -3.83 11.29 -7.12
N PHE A 84 -2.76 11.79 -6.49
CA PHE A 84 -2.87 13.01 -5.71
C PHE A 84 -2.94 14.27 -6.57
N ALA A 85 -2.33 14.31 -7.75
CA ALA A 85 -2.51 15.40 -8.71
C ALA A 85 -3.97 15.48 -9.22
N GLU A 86 -4.67 14.35 -9.31
CA GLU A 86 -6.05 14.24 -9.78
C GLU A 86 -7.11 14.42 -8.69
N GLY A 87 -6.69 14.73 -7.46
CA GLY A 87 -7.63 15.02 -6.38
C GLY A 87 -8.13 13.80 -5.61
N TYR A 88 -7.59 12.59 -5.84
CA TYR A 88 -7.94 11.42 -5.04
C TYR A 88 -7.55 11.62 -3.56
N SER A 89 -8.37 11.13 -2.63
CA SER A 89 -8.07 11.22 -1.19
C SER A 89 -7.03 10.18 -0.74
N HIS A 90 -7.00 9.04 -1.44
CA HIS A 90 -6.11 7.92 -1.17
C HIS A 90 -5.49 7.42 -2.48
N ALA A 91 -4.34 6.78 -2.35
CA ALA A 91 -3.67 6.14 -3.47
C ALA A 91 -3.10 4.80 -3.01
N MET A 92 -3.02 3.84 -3.93
CA MET A 92 -2.52 2.51 -3.64
C MET A 92 -1.51 2.08 -4.68
N THR A 93 -0.50 1.34 -4.24
CA THR A 93 0.29 0.46 -5.11
C THR A 93 -0.18 -0.98 -4.94
N LEU A 94 -0.34 -1.70 -6.05
CA LEU A 94 -0.78 -3.08 -6.08
C LEU A 94 0.03 -3.89 -7.11
N ASN A 95 0.62 -5.00 -6.70
CA ASN A 95 1.32 -5.88 -7.63
C ASN A 95 0.32 -6.61 -8.55
N ASN A 96 0.73 -6.85 -9.79
CA ASN A 96 -0.12 -7.49 -10.80
C ASN A 96 -0.35 -9.00 -10.56
N ASP A 97 0.53 -9.68 -9.83
CA ASP A 97 0.44 -11.11 -9.49
C ASP A 97 -0.35 -11.36 -8.20
N THR A 98 -1.50 -10.68 -8.09
CA THR A 98 -2.41 -10.75 -6.93
C THR A 98 -3.83 -11.14 -7.32
N ARG A 99 -4.55 -11.78 -6.40
CA ARG A 99 -6.01 -11.92 -6.41
C ARG A 99 -6.61 -11.29 -5.17
N LEU A 100 -7.71 -10.58 -5.35
CA LEU A 100 -8.34 -9.76 -4.31
C LEU A 100 -9.58 -10.43 -3.73
N SER A 101 -9.76 -10.31 -2.41
CA SER A 101 -11.01 -10.71 -1.77
C SER A 101 -12.20 -9.87 -2.22
N ARG A 102 -13.42 -10.32 -1.95
CA ARG A 102 -14.62 -9.52 -2.20
C ARG A 102 -14.71 -8.36 -1.20
N GLY A 103 -15.11 -7.18 -1.65
CA GLY A 103 -15.23 -5.99 -0.79
C GLY A 103 -13.89 -5.39 -0.39
N PHE A 104 -12.84 -5.68 -1.16
CA PHE A 104 -11.45 -5.28 -0.93
C PHE A 104 -11.29 -3.77 -0.83
N VAL A 105 -11.84 -3.00 -1.78
CA VAL A 105 -11.71 -1.53 -1.81
C VAL A 105 -12.46 -0.91 -0.64
N ALA A 106 -13.71 -1.34 -0.41
CA ALA A 106 -14.52 -0.85 0.70
C ALA A 106 -13.88 -1.12 2.07
N ALA A 107 -13.23 -2.27 2.23
CA ALA A 107 -12.52 -2.64 3.45
C ALA A 107 -11.28 -1.77 3.74
N LEU A 108 -10.56 -1.35 2.70
CA LEU A 108 -9.38 -0.48 2.83
C LEU A 108 -9.76 0.98 3.09
N LEU A 109 -10.96 1.39 2.68
CA LEU A 109 -11.49 2.75 2.87
C LEU A 109 -12.54 2.80 4.00
N ASP A 110 -12.61 1.77 4.84
CA ASP A 110 -13.65 1.64 5.87
C ASP A 110 -13.56 2.82 6.87
N PRO A 111 -14.62 3.63 7.01
CA PRO A 111 -14.60 4.83 7.87
C PRO A 111 -14.52 4.51 9.38
N ARG A 112 -14.63 3.24 9.77
CA ARG A 112 -14.44 2.78 11.15
C ARG A 112 -12.97 2.54 11.49
N LEU A 113 -12.07 2.59 10.51
CA LEU A 113 -10.63 2.59 10.79
C LEU A 113 -10.26 3.80 11.67
N PRO A 114 -9.14 3.72 12.42
CA PRO A 114 -8.68 4.82 13.24
C PRO A 114 -8.54 6.12 12.45
N ALA A 115 -8.91 7.24 13.07
CA ALA A 115 -8.93 8.55 12.41
C ALA A 115 -7.53 9.06 12.00
N ASP A 116 -6.48 8.50 12.60
CA ASP A 116 -5.07 8.77 12.31
C ASP A 116 -4.49 7.86 11.22
N VAL A 117 -5.30 7.05 10.51
CA VAL A 117 -4.81 6.18 9.43
C VAL A 117 -4.08 6.99 8.35
N GLY A 118 -2.77 6.77 8.26
CA GLY A 118 -1.96 7.25 7.13
C GLY A 118 -1.61 6.16 6.16
N MET A 119 -1.48 4.92 6.65
CA MET A 119 -1.18 3.74 5.83
C MET A 119 -2.08 2.57 6.22
N VAL A 120 -2.66 1.90 5.23
CA VAL A 120 -3.45 0.69 5.44
C VAL A 120 -3.16 -0.37 4.37
N GLY A 121 -3.16 -1.63 4.77
CA GLY A 121 -3.04 -2.77 3.85
C GLY A 121 -3.93 -3.94 4.24
N PRO A 122 -4.06 -4.94 3.36
CA PRO A 122 -4.84 -6.15 3.60
C PRO A 122 -4.03 -7.21 4.38
N LEU A 123 -4.68 -8.32 4.72
CA LEU A 123 -3.96 -9.56 5.03
C LEU A 123 -3.47 -10.27 3.76
N PHE A 124 -2.45 -11.10 3.89
CA PHE A 124 -1.83 -11.84 2.79
C PHE A 124 -1.77 -13.35 3.06
N ASN A 125 -1.68 -14.16 2.00
CA ASN A 125 -1.27 -15.56 2.09
C ASN A 125 0.20 -15.73 2.48
N ILE A 126 1.07 -14.84 1.98
CA ILE A 126 2.50 -14.84 2.23
C ILE A 126 2.99 -13.40 2.32
N GLY A 127 3.72 -13.10 3.39
CA GLY A 127 4.21 -11.76 3.61
C GLY A 127 4.78 -11.53 5.00
N PHE A 128 4.63 -10.31 5.51
CA PHE A 128 5.04 -9.98 6.87
C PHE A 128 4.28 -10.84 7.89
N PRO A 129 4.96 -11.40 8.91
CA PRO A 129 4.38 -12.40 9.81
C PRO A 129 3.16 -11.89 10.61
N TYR A 130 3.03 -10.57 10.78
CA TYR A 130 1.90 -9.94 11.46
C TYR A 130 0.71 -9.61 10.54
N ALA A 131 0.88 -9.76 9.22
CA ALA A 131 -0.12 -9.43 8.20
C ALA A 131 -0.55 -10.66 7.38
N VAL A 132 -0.34 -11.88 7.88
CA VAL A 132 -0.75 -13.12 7.19
C VAL A 132 -1.96 -13.78 7.85
N VAL A 133 -2.67 -14.58 7.05
CA VAL A 133 -3.77 -15.46 7.50
C VAL A 133 -3.28 -16.89 7.71
N GLU A 134 -3.90 -17.61 8.64
CA GLU A 134 -3.74 -19.07 8.73
C GLU A 134 -4.63 -19.77 7.70
N GLY A 135 -4.21 -20.95 7.23
CA GLY A 135 -5.01 -21.79 6.32
C GLY A 135 -4.99 -21.42 4.84
N ILE A 136 -4.52 -20.21 4.47
CA ILE A 136 -4.35 -19.74 3.08
C ILE A 136 -5.59 -20.03 2.20
N PRO A 137 -6.74 -19.38 2.47
CA PRO A 137 -7.92 -19.51 1.61
C PRO A 137 -7.68 -18.88 0.24
N ASP A 138 -8.50 -19.26 -0.73
CA ASP A 138 -8.65 -18.48 -1.96
C ASP A 138 -9.27 -17.12 -1.64
N ALA A 139 -8.80 -16.06 -2.30
CA ALA A 139 -9.24 -14.70 -1.99
C ALA A 139 -10.74 -14.52 -2.23
N ALA A 140 -11.26 -15.18 -3.27
CA ALA A 140 -12.69 -15.19 -3.58
C ALA A 140 -13.57 -15.82 -2.49
N SER A 141 -13.01 -16.67 -1.61
CA SER A 141 -13.69 -17.34 -0.50
C SER A 141 -13.27 -16.80 0.88
N TYR A 142 -12.38 -15.80 0.93
CA TYR A 142 -11.99 -15.16 2.18
C TYR A 142 -13.20 -14.58 2.90
N VAL A 143 -13.31 -14.86 4.19
CA VAL A 143 -14.38 -14.34 5.07
C VAL A 143 -13.82 -13.15 5.87
N PRO A 144 -14.27 -11.91 5.58
CA PRO A 144 -13.81 -10.70 6.27
C PRO A 144 -14.07 -10.76 7.78
N ARG A 145 -13.13 -10.25 8.58
CA ARG A 145 -13.31 -10.05 10.02
C ARG A 145 -13.29 -8.55 10.32
N PRO A 146 -14.32 -7.99 10.99
CA PRO A 146 -14.42 -6.56 11.25
C PRO A 146 -13.46 -6.12 12.35
N GLN A 147 -12.17 -6.17 12.04
CA GLN A 147 -11.08 -5.83 12.93
C GLN A 147 -9.89 -5.32 12.11
N TYR A 148 -9.01 -4.60 12.79
CA TYR A 148 -7.75 -4.13 12.24
C TYR A 148 -6.61 -4.43 13.21
N ARG A 149 -5.38 -4.47 12.68
CA ARG A 149 -4.15 -4.69 13.42
C ARG A 149 -3.30 -3.43 13.42
N VAL A 150 -2.75 -3.06 14.56
CA VAL A 150 -1.63 -2.10 14.61
C VAL A 150 -0.37 -2.84 14.19
N VAL A 151 0.31 -2.37 13.14
CA VAL A 151 1.47 -3.06 12.55
C VAL A 151 2.66 -2.10 12.38
N PRO A 152 3.90 -2.62 12.33
CA PRO A 152 5.08 -1.79 12.18
C PRO A 152 5.25 -1.26 10.74
N ALA A 153 4.77 -1.99 9.73
CA ALA A 153 4.80 -1.61 8.32
C ALA A 153 3.71 -2.33 7.51
N ILE A 154 3.49 -1.89 6.27
CA ILE A 154 2.58 -2.52 5.29
C ILE A 154 3.42 -2.98 4.11
N GLU A 155 3.15 -4.17 3.57
CA GLU A 155 3.89 -4.66 2.40
C GLU A 155 3.58 -3.84 1.15
N GLY A 156 4.62 -3.44 0.42
CA GLY A 156 4.48 -2.74 -0.86
C GLY A 156 3.68 -3.48 -1.94
N THR A 157 3.40 -4.77 -1.75
CA THR A 157 2.51 -5.56 -2.63
C THR A 157 1.11 -4.95 -2.73
N ALA A 158 0.56 -4.45 -1.62
CA ALA A 158 -0.78 -3.86 -1.57
C ALA A 158 -0.81 -2.83 -0.41
N LEU A 159 -0.43 -1.60 -0.72
CA LEU A 159 -0.22 -0.53 0.27
C LEU A 159 -1.01 0.70 -0.14
N VAL A 160 -1.95 1.10 0.71
CA VAL A 160 -2.72 2.35 0.58
C VAL A 160 -2.07 3.42 1.46
N MET A 161 -2.01 4.66 0.95
CA MET A 161 -1.72 5.84 1.76
C MET A 161 -2.79 6.91 1.56
N SER A 162 -3.11 7.64 2.63
CA SER A 162 -3.87 8.88 2.53
C SER A 162 -3.02 10.02 1.94
N ARG A 163 -3.68 11.01 1.35
CA ARG A 163 -3.03 12.23 0.86
C ARG A 163 -2.25 12.94 1.96
N GLU A 164 -2.85 13.09 3.13
CA GLU A 164 -2.25 13.80 4.25
C GLU A 164 -0.95 13.12 4.68
N CYS A 165 -0.94 11.79 4.72
CA CYS A 165 0.27 11.03 5.00
C CYS A 165 1.31 11.17 3.88
N TRP A 166 0.89 11.11 2.62
CA TRP A 166 1.80 11.28 1.48
C TRP A 166 2.49 12.64 1.47
N ASP A 167 1.72 13.71 1.66
CA ASP A 167 2.20 15.09 1.69
C ASP A 167 3.16 15.31 2.87
N ALA A 168 2.88 14.69 4.03
CA ALA A 168 3.74 14.77 5.21
C ALA A 168 5.07 14.01 5.04
N VAL A 169 5.06 12.85 4.35
CA VAL A 169 6.29 12.06 4.18
C VAL A 169 7.12 12.53 2.97
N GLY A 170 6.50 13.18 1.98
CA GLY A 170 7.19 13.72 0.80
C GLY A 170 7.48 12.69 -0.30
N GLY A 171 6.68 11.63 -0.39
CA GLY A 171 6.82 10.56 -1.39
C GLY A 171 7.86 9.49 -1.07
N MET A 172 8.24 8.69 -2.07
CA MET A 172 9.21 7.59 -1.92
C MET A 172 10.67 8.07 -2.08
N ASP A 173 11.60 7.56 -1.25
CA ASP A 173 13.04 7.78 -1.45
C ASP A 173 13.60 6.80 -2.51
N LEU A 174 13.40 7.17 -3.77
CA LEU A 174 13.85 6.40 -4.92
C LEU A 174 15.38 6.40 -5.08
N ASP A 175 16.07 7.43 -4.57
CA ASP A 175 17.53 7.52 -4.64
C ASP A 175 18.19 6.46 -3.75
N THR A 176 17.63 6.23 -2.57
CA THR A 176 18.13 5.22 -1.63
C THR A 176 17.61 3.82 -1.94
N PHE A 177 16.31 3.67 -2.23
CA PHE A 177 15.65 2.36 -2.31
C PHE A 177 15.24 1.94 -3.73
N GLY A 178 15.20 2.86 -4.70
CA GLY A 178 14.59 2.63 -6.02
C GLY A 178 15.22 1.51 -6.85
N ARG A 179 16.53 1.26 -6.69
CA ARG A 179 17.25 0.22 -7.45
C ARG A 179 16.62 -1.17 -7.34
N TYR A 180 16.16 -1.53 -6.15
CA TYR A 180 15.53 -2.83 -5.90
C TYR A 180 14.07 -2.69 -5.43
N GLY A 181 13.67 -1.51 -4.95
CA GLY A 181 12.39 -1.28 -4.26
C GLY A 181 12.34 -1.83 -2.83
N TRP A 182 13.32 -2.60 -2.39
CA TRP A 182 13.34 -3.22 -1.06
C TRP A 182 13.59 -2.18 0.03
N GLY A 183 12.77 -2.20 1.08
CA GLY A 183 12.87 -1.28 2.22
C GLY A 183 12.11 0.02 2.06
N LEU A 184 11.55 0.28 0.88
CA LEU A 184 10.79 1.49 0.60
C LEU A 184 9.50 1.55 1.42
N ASP A 185 8.82 0.41 1.55
CA ASP A 185 7.66 0.23 2.41
C ASP A 185 7.98 0.43 3.90
N LEU A 186 9.13 -0.08 4.35
CA LEU A 186 9.63 0.11 5.71
C LEU A 186 10.02 1.57 5.99
N ASP A 187 10.68 2.21 5.03
CA ASP A 187 11.05 3.62 5.10
C ASP A 187 9.82 4.53 5.18
N LEU A 188 8.81 4.29 4.34
CA LEU A 188 7.52 4.98 4.40
C LEU A 188 6.85 4.79 5.76
N ALA A 189 6.78 3.55 6.27
CA ALA A 189 6.16 3.28 7.56
C ALA A 189 6.87 4.01 8.72
N LEU A 190 8.20 4.06 8.72
CA LEU A 190 8.97 4.82 9.72
C LEU A 190 8.70 6.32 9.62
N ARG A 191 8.67 6.89 8.41
CA ARG A 191 8.37 8.32 8.20
C ARG A 191 6.94 8.67 8.56
N ALA A 192 5.95 7.87 8.16
CA ALA A 192 4.55 8.05 8.49
C ALA A 192 4.33 8.07 10.01
N ARG A 193 4.89 7.08 10.72
CA ARG A 193 4.83 7.03 12.19
C ARG A 193 5.50 8.21 12.86
N LYS A 194 6.65 8.66 12.34
CA LYS A 194 7.34 9.85 12.85
C LYS A 194 6.51 11.12 12.65
N ALA A 195 5.72 11.18 11.58
CA ALA A 195 4.77 12.26 11.31
C ALA A 195 3.45 12.14 12.08
N GLY A 196 3.29 11.12 12.93
CA GLY A 196 2.10 10.94 13.78
C GLY A 196 0.98 10.12 13.15
N PHE A 197 1.21 9.50 11.99
CA PHE A 197 0.22 8.66 11.33
C PHE A 197 0.23 7.21 11.84
N GLY A 198 -0.96 6.64 11.92
CA GLY A 198 -1.21 5.24 12.17
C GLY A 198 -0.94 4.35 10.95
N VAL A 199 -0.45 3.15 11.23
CA VAL A 199 -0.14 2.11 10.24
C VAL A 199 -0.90 0.85 10.61
N TYR A 200 -1.83 0.43 9.75
CA TYR A 200 -2.79 -0.63 10.07
C TYR A 200 -2.93 -1.69 9.00
N THR A 201 -3.18 -2.92 9.41
CA THR A 201 -3.69 -3.95 8.51
C THR A 201 -5.16 -4.19 8.80
N THR A 202 -6.05 -4.03 7.82
CA THR A 202 -7.46 -4.39 7.97
C THR A 202 -7.63 -5.89 7.71
N GLU A 203 -8.38 -6.58 8.58
CA GLU A 203 -8.73 -7.98 8.37
C GLU A 203 -10.03 -8.14 7.56
N MET A 204 -10.57 -7.03 7.08
CA MET A 204 -11.70 -7.03 6.15
C MET A 204 -11.27 -7.25 4.69
N ALA A 205 -9.97 -7.09 4.38
CA ALA A 205 -9.40 -7.26 3.05
C ALA A 205 -8.31 -8.33 3.05
N TYR A 206 -8.21 -9.07 1.95
CA TYR A 206 -7.24 -10.13 1.79
C TYR A 206 -6.72 -10.25 0.36
N VAL A 207 -5.44 -10.64 0.24
CA VAL A 207 -4.74 -10.87 -1.02
C VAL A 207 -4.13 -12.27 -1.04
N ASN A 208 -4.41 -13.04 -2.11
CA ASN A 208 -3.47 -14.07 -2.54
C ASN A 208 -2.42 -13.43 -3.45
N HIS A 209 -1.17 -13.47 -3.04
CA HIS A 209 -0.02 -13.06 -3.82
C HIS A 209 0.73 -14.30 -4.30
N PHE A 210 0.89 -14.45 -5.63
CA PHE A 210 1.55 -15.62 -6.21
C PHE A 210 3.09 -15.59 -6.05
N GLY A 211 3.64 -14.41 -5.73
CA GLY A 211 4.94 -14.23 -5.11
C GLY A 211 6.12 -14.32 -6.08
N ARG A 212 6.84 -13.19 -6.23
CA ARG A 212 8.21 -13.09 -6.78
C ARG A 212 8.45 -13.78 -8.13
N ARG A 213 7.41 -14.08 -8.92
CA ARG A 213 7.54 -14.69 -10.26
C ARG A 213 8.30 -13.74 -11.20
N THR A 214 7.95 -12.45 -11.18
CA THR A 214 8.66 -11.40 -11.93
C THR A 214 10.13 -11.29 -11.53
N ALA A 215 10.42 -11.17 -10.22
CA ALA A 215 11.77 -10.95 -9.75
C ALA A 215 12.69 -12.17 -9.94
N LYS A 216 12.17 -13.39 -9.77
CA LYS A 216 12.97 -14.63 -9.94
C LYS A 216 13.33 -14.89 -11.40
N VAL A 217 12.43 -14.58 -12.34
CA VAL A 217 12.68 -14.79 -13.78
C VAL A 217 13.78 -13.87 -14.30
N HIS A 218 13.88 -12.63 -13.80
CA HIS A 218 14.77 -11.63 -14.37
C HIS A 218 16.14 -11.48 -13.69
N PHE A 219 16.31 -11.87 -12.41
CA PHE A 219 17.48 -11.44 -11.63
C PHE A 219 18.36 -12.54 -10.99
N GLY A 220 18.08 -13.83 -11.18
CA GLY A 220 18.88 -14.91 -10.58
C GLY A 220 18.82 -14.91 -9.04
N GLY A 221 17.87 -15.65 -8.49
CA GLY A 221 17.31 -15.45 -7.14
C GLY A 221 18.31 -15.18 -6.00
N LEU A 222 19.41 -15.94 -5.87
CA LEU A 222 20.28 -15.85 -4.68
C LEU A 222 21.08 -14.54 -4.61
N LYS A 223 21.73 -14.16 -5.71
CA LYS A 223 22.54 -12.93 -5.80
C LYS A 223 21.66 -11.69 -5.68
N TYR A 224 20.49 -11.72 -6.33
CA TYR A 224 19.49 -10.66 -6.21
C TYR A 224 18.98 -10.51 -4.77
N HIS A 225 18.63 -11.60 -4.09
CA HIS A 225 18.17 -11.55 -2.71
C HIS A 225 19.23 -11.01 -1.74
N TRP A 226 20.47 -11.45 -1.86
CA TRP A 226 21.55 -10.92 -1.02
C TRP A 226 21.81 -9.43 -1.28
N GLY A 227 21.90 -9.04 -2.56
CA GLY A 227 22.13 -7.66 -2.96
C GLY A 227 21.02 -6.71 -2.52
N SER A 228 19.76 -7.10 -2.70
CA SER A 228 18.58 -6.33 -2.27
C SER A 228 18.48 -6.21 -0.75
N SER A 229 18.72 -7.30 -0.01
CA SER A 229 18.70 -7.28 1.45
C SER A 229 19.78 -6.36 2.03
N ARG A 230 21.00 -6.43 1.48
CA ARG A 230 22.10 -5.53 1.89
C ARG A 230 21.79 -4.08 1.58
N ALA A 231 21.26 -3.79 0.39
CA ALA A 231 20.88 -2.43 -0.02
C ALA A 231 19.80 -1.85 0.91
N MET A 232 18.76 -2.63 1.21
CA MET A 232 17.70 -2.26 2.15
C MET A 232 18.27 -1.89 3.53
N ILE A 233 19.10 -2.75 4.13
CA ILE A 233 19.66 -2.51 5.47
C ILE A 233 20.51 -1.25 5.49
N LEU A 234 21.36 -1.05 4.49
CA LEU A 234 22.20 0.14 4.38
C LEU A 234 21.37 1.40 4.17
N GLY A 235 20.32 1.33 3.34
CA GLY A 235 19.39 2.41 3.10
C GLY A 235 18.67 2.84 4.38
N LEU A 236 18.04 1.89 5.09
CA LEU A 236 17.37 2.14 6.37
C LEU A 236 18.31 2.72 7.41
N ARG A 237 19.54 2.21 7.50
CA ARG A 237 20.55 2.76 8.41
C ARG A 237 20.91 4.20 8.05
N LYS A 238 21.05 4.50 6.75
CA LYS A 238 21.39 5.84 6.26
C LYS A 238 20.27 6.84 6.56
N THR A 239 19.00 6.46 6.35
CA THR A 239 17.85 7.37 6.50
C THR A 239 17.34 7.49 7.94
N HIS A 240 17.34 6.41 8.71
CA HIS A 240 16.72 6.35 10.04
C HIS A 240 17.70 6.10 11.19
N GLY A 241 18.96 5.81 10.90
CA GLY A 241 19.95 5.40 11.89
C GLY A 241 19.83 3.93 12.29
N TRP A 242 20.87 3.43 12.96
CA TRP A 242 21.02 2.00 13.27
C TRP A 242 19.89 1.44 14.15
N PHE A 243 19.48 2.19 15.18
CA PHE A 243 18.48 1.72 16.14
C PHE A 243 17.09 1.54 15.51
N ALA A 244 16.65 2.50 14.69
CA ALA A 244 15.37 2.39 13.99
C ALA A 244 15.40 1.27 12.93
N ALA A 245 16.49 1.17 12.17
CA ALA A 245 16.67 0.12 11.16
C ALA A 245 16.62 -1.29 11.78
N MET A 246 17.39 -1.53 12.85
CA MET A 246 17.37 -2.83 13.53
C MET A 246 16.04 -3.07 14.26
N GLY A 247 15.42 -2.02 14.79
CA GLY A 247 14.10 -2.08 15.42
C GLY A 247 13.05 -2.62 14.45
N ILE A 248 12.88 -1.99 13.28
CA ILE A 248 11.87 -2.43 12.31
C ILE A 248 12.17 -3.80 11.72
N LEU A 249 13.44 -4.12 11.45
CA LEU A 249 13.84 -5.44 10.93
C LEU A 249 13.60 -6.56 11.94
N ARG A 250 13.76 -6.27 13.24
CA ARG A 250 13.43 -7.22 14.31
C ARG A 250 11.94 -7.56 14.31
N GLU A 251 11.07 -6.58 14.09
CA GLU A 251 9.62 -6.81 14.00
C GLU A 251 9.21 -7.68 12.79
N MET A 252 10.10 -7.84 11.79
CA MET A 252 9.89 -8.68 10.61
C MET A 252 10.47 -10.10 10.73
N GLY A 253 11.24 -10.40 11.78
CA GLY A 253 11.97 -11.66 11.91
C GLY A 253 11.07 -12.88 12.16
N ALA A 254 11.43 -14.04 11.58
CA ALA A 254 10.69 -15.30 11.69
C ALA A 254 10.50 -15.80 13.15
N ALA A 255 11.35 -15.39 14.09
CA ALA A 255 11.16 -15.67 15.52
C ALA A 255 9.88 -15.05 16.13
N HIS A 256 9.18 -14.20 15.36
CA HIS A 256 8.05 -13.39 15.81
C HIS A 256 6.72 -13.73 15.14
N HIS A 257 6.59 -14.89 14.47
CA HIS A 257 5.37 -15.36 13.77
C HIS A 257 4.06 -15.31 14.59
N ARG A 258 4.09 -15.05 15.90
CA ARG A 258 2.90 -15.10 16.77
C ARG A 258 2.79 -14.00 17.83
N LYS A 259 3.70 -13.02 17.90
CA LYS A 259 3.90 -12.32 19.18
C LYS A 259 3.42 -10.87 19.33
N TRP A 260 3.25 -10.03 18.30
CA TRP A 260 3.01 -8.59 18.60
C TRP A 260 2.23 -7.76 17.57
N TYR A 261 1.13 -8.28 17.01
CA TYR A 261 0.08 -7.35 16.57
C TYR A 261 -1.06 -7.37 17.59
N LYS A 262 -1.61 -6.19 17.86
CA LYS A 262 -2.87 -6.06 18.61
C LYS A 262 -3.99 -5.92 17.59
N SER A 263 -4.93 -6.86 17.60
CA SER A 263 -6.17 -6.75 16.84
C SER A 263 -7.20 -5.96 17.65
N TYR A 264 -7.91 -5.07 16.97
CA TYR A 264 -8.97 -4.24 17.55
C TYR A 264 -10.22 -4.39 16.68
N PRO A 265 -11.41 -4.53 17.29
CA PRO A 265 -12.65 -4.58 16.54
C PRO A 265 -12.93 -3.24 15.84
N LEU A 266 -13.49 -3.28 14.64
CA LEU A 266 -14.11 -2.13 14.00
C LEU A 266 -15.46 -1.88 14.67
N VAL A 267 -15.48 -1.05 15.71
CA VAL A 267 -16.69 -0.72 16.45
C VAL A 267 -17.59 0.13 15.56
N GLN A 268 -18.91 -0.13 15.58
CA GLN A 268 -19.88 0.80 15.01
C GLN A 268 -19.75 2.14 15.75
N ARG A 269 -19.51 3.23 15.02
CA ARG A 269 -19.72 4.56 15.59
C ARG A 269 -21.22 4.69 15.81
N ASP A 270 -21.67 4.63 17.06
CA ASP A 270 -23.05 4.96 17.39
C ASP A 270 -23.33 6.39 16.89
N ALA A 271 -24.30 6.53 16.00
CA ALA A 271 -24.72 7.80 15.41
C ALA A 271 -25.49 8.70 16.43
N ALA A 272 -25.15 8.64 17.71
CA ALA A 272 -25.97 9.14 18.81
C ALA A 272 -25.33 10.24 19.67
N ALA A 273 -24.30 10.95 19.17
CA ALA A 273 -23.70 12.10 19.88
C ALA A 273 -24.02 13.48 19.28
N SER A 274 -24.85 13.57 18.25
CA SER A 274 -25.27 14.84 17.62
C SER A 274 -26.75 15.19 17.85
N ARG A 275 -27.30 14.77 18.99
CA ARG A 275 -28.56 15.33 19.51
C ARG A 275 -28.39 15.66 20.98
N GLN A 276 -27.98 16.89 21.25
CA GLN A 276 -28.53 17.61 22.39
C GLN A 276 -29.07 18.96 21.88
N PRO A 277 -30.26 19.36 22.36
CA PRO A 277 -31.01 20.51 21.86
C PRO A 277 -30.34 21.86 22.17
#